data_AF-A0A968FIN4-F1
#
_entry.id   AF-A0A968FIN4-F1
#
_cell.length_a   1.000
_cell.length_b   1.000
_cell.length_c   1.000
_cell.angle_alpha   90.00
_cell.angle_beta   90.00
_cell.angle_gamma   90.00
#
_symmetry.space_group_name_H-M   'P 1'
#
loop_
_entity.id
_entity.type
_entity.pdbx_description
1 polymer ?
#
loop_
_entity_poly.entity_id
_entity_poly.type
_entity_poly.pdbx_seq_one_letter_code
_entity_poly.pdbx_strand_id
1 'polypeptide(L)'
;DEFLEDLHVIRESLTGHGDKNVADRELKDLIRLVETFGFFLAHLDVRQESSRHTEAVAEILGTHGIQYLEQSEAQRLQTLAELLR
;
A
#
# COMPACT_ATOMS: atom_id res chain seq x y z
N ASP A 1 -6.26 -3.01 10.16
CA ASP A 1 -5.85 -2.96 11.58
C ASP A 1 -7.07 -3.04 12.48
N GLU A 2 -7.98 -2.06 12.46
CA GLU A 2 -9.22 -2.04 13.29
C GLU A 2 -10.02 -3.36 13.29
N PHE A 3 -10.35 -3.91 12.12
CA PHE A 3 -11.11 -5.18 12.08
C PHE A 3 -10.35 -6.37 12.68
N LEU A 4 -9.04 -6.44 12.48
CA LEU A 4 -8.22 -7.52 13.05
C LEU A 4 -8.11 -7.36 14.57
N GLU A 5 -7.96 -6.12 15.04
CA GLU A 5 -7.98 -5.78 16.47
C GLU A 5 -9.29 -6.21 17.13
N ASP A 6 -10.43 -5.93 16.50
CA ASP A 6 -11.75 -6.37 17.00
C ASP A 6 -11.84 -7.90 17.13
N LEU A 7 -11.34 -8.65 16.14
CA LEU A 7 -11.30 -10.11 16.21
C LEU A 7 -10.40 -10.62 17.35
N HIS A 8 -9.29 -9.93 17.61
CA HIS A 8 -8.43 -10.25 18.75
C HIS A 8 -9.12 -9.99 20.10
N VAL A 9 -9.85 -8.88 20.23
CA VAL A 9 -10.66 -8.59 21.43
C VAL A 9 -11.68 -9.70 21.68
N ILE A 10 -12.39 -10.16 20.64
CA ILE A 10 -13.34 -11.27 20.76
C ILE A 10 -12.63 -12.56 21.20
N ARG A 11 -11.47 -12.86 20.61
CA ARG A 11 -10.68 -14.06 20.94
C ARG A 11 -10.19 -14.05 22.38
N GLU A 12 -9.69 -12.90 22.86
CA GLU A 12 -9.24 -12.71 24.23
C GLU A 12 -10.39 -12.89 25.21
N SER A 13 -11.56 -12.32 24.92
CA SER A 13 -12.77 -12.50 25.72
C SER A 13 -13.16 -13.97 25.82
N LEU A 14 -13.26 -14.70 24.71
CA LEU A 14 -13.61 -16.13 24.73
C LEU A 14 -12.59 -16.97 25.50
N THR A 15 -11.30 -16.69 25.32
CA THR A 15 -10.23 -17.43 26.00
C THR A 15 -10.25 -17.15 27.51
N GLY A 16 -10.50 -15.90 27.91
CA GLY A 16 -10.59 -15.49 29.31
C GLY A 16 -11.79 -16.08 30.08
N HIS A 17 -12.87 -16.41 29.38
CA HIS A 17 -14.09 -17.00 29.97
C HIS A 17 -14.15 -18.53 29.88
N GLY A 18 -13.09 -19.20 29.40
CA GLY A 18 -13.01 -20.66 29.31
C GLY A 18 -13.49 -21.26 27.99
N ASP A 19 -13.94 -20.43 27.04
CA ASP A 19 -14.46 -20.83 25.73
C ASP A 19 -13.36 -20.95 24.66
N LYS A 20 -12.16 -21.39 25.07
CA LYS A 20 -11.01 -21.54 24.15
C LYS A 20 -11.32 -22.44 22.94
N ASN A 21 -12.12 -23.48 23.14
CA ASN A 21 -12.53 -24.38 22.06
C ASN A 21 -13.36 -23.67 20.98
N VAL A 22 -14.12 -22.63 21.33
CA VAL A 22 -14.86 -21.80 20.37
C VAL A 22 -13.89 -20.83 19.68
N ALA A 23 -13.00 -20.21 20.46
CA ALA A 23 -11.98 -19.29 19.95
C ALA A 23 -11.01 -19.93 18.94
N ASP A 24 -10.68 -21.21 19.12
CA ASP A 24 -9.73 -21.96 18.28
C ASP A 24 -10.34 -22.54 16.98
N ARG A 25 -11.62 -22.27 16.69
CA ARG A 25 -12.32 -22.73 15.48
C ARG A 25 -12.41 -21.62 14.41
N GLU A 26 -13.61 -21.28 13.97
CA GLU A 26 -13.88 -20.37 12.85
C GLU A 26 -13.30 -18.98 13.09
N LEU A 27 -13.25 -18.51 14.35
CA LEU A 27 -12.62 -17.24 14.71
C LEU A 27 -11.12 -17.23 14.39
N LYS A 28 -10.42 -18.32 14.70
CA LYS A 28 -8.99 -18.45 14.41
C LYS A 28 -8.73 -18.52 12.91
N ASP A 29 -9.59 -19.22 12.18
CA ASP A 29 -9.50 -19.30 10.72
C ASP A 29 -9.76 -17.92 10.09
N LEU A 30 -10.74 -17.18 10.60
CA LEU A 30 -11.02 -15.81 10.16
C LEU A 30 -9.85 -14.86 10.45
N ILE A 31 -9.27 -14.90 11.65
CA ILE A 31 -8.09 -14.10 11.99
C ILE A 31 -6.96 -14.36 10.99
N ARG A 32 -6.66 -15.63 10.68
CA ARG A 32 -5.63 -15.98 9.70
C ARG A 32 -5.95 -15.48 8.29
N LEU A 33 -7.20 -15.55 7.88
CA LEU A 33 -7.63 -15.04 6.58
C LEU A 33 -7.43 -13.53 6.51
N VAL A 34 -7.79 -12.79 7.56
CA VAL A 34 -7.61 -11.34 7.63
C VAL A 34 -6.13 -10.97 7.68
N GLU A 35 -5.29 -11.71 8.41
CA GLU A 35 -3.83 -11.51 8.40
C GLU A 35 -3.20 -11.76 7.02
N THR A 36 -3.74 -12.72 6.26
CA THR A 36 -3.18 -13.14 4.97
C THR A 36 -3.66 -12.27 3.81
N PHE A 37 -4.95 -11.95 3.78
CA PHE A 37 -5.59 -11.26 2.68
C PHE A 37 -5.93 -9.80 3.02
N GLY A 38 -6.18 -9.49 4.29
CA GLY A 38 -6.83 -8.24 4.67
C GLY A 38 -8.26 -8.17 4.14
N PHE A 39 -8.74 -6.98 3.80
CA PHE A 39 -10.06 -6.76 3.19
C PHE A 39 -10.07 -6.92 1.66
N PHE A 40 -8.92 -7.24 1.06
CA PHE A 40 -8.76 -7.43 -0.37
C PHE A 40 -8.32 -8.87 -0.64
N LEU A 41 -8.75 -9.46 -1.75
CA LEU A 41 -8.41 -10.86 -2.03
C LEU A 41 -6.95 -11.03 -2.48
N ALA A 42 -6.42 -10.01 -3.16
CA ALA A 42 -5.06 -9.97 -3.65
C ALA A 42 -4.60 -8.51 -3.79
N HIS A 43 -3.28 -8.30 -3.70
CA HIS A 43 -2.69 -7.03 -4.07
C HIS A 43 -2.73 -6.84 -5.59
N LEU A 44 -3.17 -5.66 -6.03
CA LEU A 44 -3.10 -5.27 -7.44
C LEU A 44 -1.76 -4.60 -7.71
N ASP A 45 -0.90 -5.28 -8.47
CA ASP A 45 0.32 -4.67 -9.01
C ASP A 45 -0.04 -3.71 -10.14
N VAL A 46 0.11 -2.41 -9.91
CA VAL A 46 0.01 -1.40 -10.97
C VAL A 46 1.36 -1.31 -11.69
N ARG A 47 1.35 -1.52 -13.01
CA ARG A 47 2.55 -1.42 -13.86
C ARG A 47 2.28 -0.51 -15.05
N GLN A 48 3.24 0.35 -15.36
CA GLN A 48 3.17 1.28 -16.47
C GLN A 48 4.57 1.49 -17.07
N GLU A 49 4.65 1.74 -18.37
CA GLU A 49 5.92 2.01 -19.06
C GLU A 49 6.53 3.36 -18.66
N SER A 50 7.86 3.45 -18.67
CA SER A 50 8.59 4.65 -18.22
C SER A 50 8.36 5.88 -19.09
N SER A 51 8.05 5.70 -20.38
CA SER A 51 7.67 6.76 -21.32
C SER A 51 6.48 7.57 -20.80
N ARG A 52 5.42 6.89 -20.35
CA ARG A 52 4.21 7.53 -19.82
C ARG A 52 4.49 8.39 -18.59
N HIS A 53 5.36 7.93 -17.71
CA HIS A 53 5.79 8.71 -16.54
C HIS A 53 6.63 9.92 -16.96
N THR A 54 7.53 9.74 -17.93
CA THR A 54 8.40 10.80 -18.45
C THR A 54 7.60 11.91 -19.13
N GLU A 55 6.60 11.54 -19.94
CA GLU A 55 5.67 12.47 -20.58
C GLU A 55 4.86 13.26 -19.53
N ALA A 56 4.29 12.58 -18.54
CA ALA A 56 3.50 13.22 -17.49
C ALA A 56 4.34 14.23 -16.68
N VAL A 57 5.57 13.87 -16.31
CA VAL A 57 6.50 14.78 -15.62
C VAL A 57 6.84 15.97 -16.52
N ALA A 58 7.13 15.73 -17.80
CA ALA A 58 7.44 16.81 -18.74
C ALA A 58 6.29 17.79 -18.94
N GLU A 59 5.05 17.30 -19.00
CA GLU A 59 3.85 18.15 -19.10
C GLU A 59 3.71 19.05 -17.87
N ILE A 60 3.81 18.47 -16.66
CA ILE A 60 3.72 19.22 -15.40
C ILE A 60 4.83 20.27 -15.30
N LEU A 61 6.07 19.89 -15.57
CA LEU A 61 7.23 20.79 -15.47
C LEU A 61 7.26 21.85 -16.59
N GLY A 62 6.69 21.53 -17.75
CA GLY A 62 6.52 22.47 -18.86
C GLY A 62 5.65 23.67 -18.48
N THR A 63 4.64 23.48 -17.62
CA THR A 63 3.83 24.60 -17.08
C THR A 63 4.64 25.58 -16.22
N HIS A 64 5.82 25.16 -15.75
CA HIS A 64 6.75 25.97 -14.97
C HIS A 64 7.98 26.41 -15.79
N GLY A 65 7.94 26.23 -17.12
CA GLY A 65 9.01 26.63 -18.04
C GLY A 65 10.22 25.70 -18.08
N ILE A 66 10.13 24.50 -17.48
CA ILE A 66 11.23 23.53 -17.44
C ILE A 66 11.09 22.52 -18.58
N GLN A 67 12.09 22.46 -19.47
CA GLN A 67 12.13 21.52 -20.60
C GLN A 67 12.73 20.17 -20.18
N TYR A 68 11.95 19.37 -19.43
CA TYR A 68 12.41 18.10 -18.84
C TYR A 68 12.92 17.08 -19.88
N LEU A 69 12.32 17.04 -21.07
CA LEU A 69 12.72 16.09 -22.12
C LEU A 69 14.10 16.38 -22.71
N GLU A 70 14.55 17.64 -22.67
CA GLU A 70 15.85 18.07 -23.19
C GLU A 70 16.99 17.86 -22.20
N GLN A 71 16.66 17.55 -20.94
CA GLN A 71 17.65 17.30 -19.90
C GLN A 71 18.35 15.96 -20.09
N SER A 72 19.65 15.95 -19.80
CA SER A 72 20.40 14.71 -19.55
C SER A 72 19.87 13.99 -18.30
N GLU A 73 20.15 12.69 -18.19
CA GLU A 73 19.71 11.89 -17.04
C GLU A 73 20.16 12.49 -15.68
N ALA A 74 21.40 12.97 -15.60
CA ALA A 74 21.92 13.61 -14.38
C ALA A 74 21.12 14.87 -14.00
N GLN A 75 20.72 15.67 -14.99
CA GLN A 75 19.90 16.87 -14.78
C GLN A 75 18.47 16.53 -14.38
N ARG A 76 17.89 15.47 -14.96
CA ARG A 76 16.56 14.97 -14.58
C ARG A 76 16.53 14.51 -13.12
N LEU A 77 17.52 13.73 -12.71
CA LEU A 77 17.67 13.28 -11.33
C LEU A 77 17.81 14.46 -10.35
N GLN A 78 18.65 15.44 -10.68
CA GLN A 78 18.81 16.64 -9.84
C GLN A 78 17.51 17.44 -9.73
N THR A 79 16.82 17.66 -10.86
CA THR A 79 15.54 18.38 -10.90
C THR A 79 14.49 17.68 -10.04
N LEU A 80 14.33 16.37 -10.20
CA LEU A 80 13.38 15.59 -9.40
C LEU A 80 13.74 15.59 -7.91
N ALA A 81 15.02 15.47 -7.57
CA ALA A 81 15.49 15.49 -6.19
C ALA A 81 15.26 16.85 -5.51
N GLU A 82 15.36 17.96 -6.24
CA GLU A 82 15.05 19.30 -5.74
C GLU A 82 13.55 19.50 -5.50
N LEU A 83 12.70 18.93 -6.37
CA LEU A 83 11.24 19.06 -6.27
C LEU A 83 10.58 18.14 -5.23
N LEU A 84 11.23 17.03 -4.87
CA LEU A 84 10.73 16.07 -3.87
C LEU A 84 11.19 16.36 -2.44
N ARG A 85 12.01 17.40 -2.24
CA ARG A 85 12.40 17.90 -0.91
C ARG A 85 11.37 18.88 -0.38
#